data_AF-A0A2K3L8Q9-F1
#
_entry.id   AF-A0A2K3L8Q9-F1
#
_cell.length_a   1.000
_cell.length_b   1.000
_cell.length_c   1.000
_cell.angle_alpha   90.00
_cell.angle_beta   90.00
_cell.angle_gamma   90.00
#
_symmetry.space_group_name_H-M   'P 1'
#
loop_
_entity.id
_entity.type
_entity.pdbx_description
1 polymer ?
#
loop_
_entity_poly.entity_id
_entity_poly.type
_entity_poly.pdbx_seq_one_letter_code
_entity_poly.pdbx_strand_id
1 'polypeptide(L)'
;MLSFSFSRIIIIFLILCWWCCYCDAHIFTFTMHHRYSEPVKKWSHSASPSPSNRWPEKGTVEYYAELADRDRFLRGRRLSQFDAGLAFSDGNSTFRISSLG
;
A
#
# COMPACT_ATOMS: atom_id res chain seq x y z
N MET A 1 52.09 25.32 6.68
CA MET A 1 51.19 24.78 7.74
C MET A 1 49.73 24.64 7.30
N LEU A 2 49.21 25.44 6.35
CA LEU A 2 47.81 25.35 5.85
C LEU A 2 47.49 24.06 5.04
N SER A 3 48.43 23.54 4.26
CA SER A 3 48.21 22.35 3.39
C SER A 3 47.92 21.05 4.17
N PHE A 4 48.59 20.86 5.31
CA PHE A 4 48.40 19.68 6.18
C PHE A 4 47.01 19.64 6.84
N SER A 5 46.38 20.80 7.05
CA SER A 5 45.03 20.91 7.63
C SER A 5 43.95 20.57 6.60
N PHE A 6 44.10 21.02 5.36
CA PHE A 6 43.15 20.78 4.28
C PHE A 6 43.07 19.29 3.90
N SER A 7 44.24 18.62 3.79
CA SER A 7 44.32 17.18 3.53
C SER A 7 43.58 16.35 4.59
N ARG A 8 43.69 16.72 5.88
CA ARG A 8 42.98 16.05 6.98
C ARG A 8 41.47 16.22 6.91
N ILE A 9 40.99 17.41 6.54
CA ILE A 9 39.57 17.68 6.37
C ILE A 9 38.98 16.82 5.24
N ILE A 10 39.71 16.71 4.12
CA ILE A 10 39.30 15.84 3.00
C ILE A 10 39.22 14.38 3.43
N ILE A 11 40.22 13.87 4.15
CA ILE A 11 40.23 12.48 4.62
C ILE A 11 39.04 12.21 5.55
N ILE A 12 38.75 13.13 6.49
CA ILE A 12 37.58 13.01 7.37
C ILE A 12 36.28 13.01 6.56
N PHE A 13 36.15 13.89 5.58
CA PHE A 13 34.97 13.94 4.71
C PHE A 13 34.79 12.65 3.90
N LEU A 14 35.87 12.07 3.37
CA LEU A 14 35.83 10.80 2.65
C LEU A 14 35.42 9.63 3.55
N ILE A 15 35.89 9.58 4.80
CA ILE A 15 35.50 8.57 5.79
C ILE A 15 34.01 8.71 6.14
N LEU A 16 33.52 9.95 6.30
CA LEU A 16 32.10 10.22 6.57
C LEU A 16 31.22 9.84 5.38
N CYS A 17 31.61 10.19 4.15
CA CYS A 17 30.91 9.77 2.94
C CYS A 17 30.86 8.24 2.80
N TRP A 18 31.96 7.54 3.06
CA TRP A 18 31.99 6.07 3.05
C TRP A 18 30.98 5.51 4.05
N TRP A 19 30.95 6.03 5.27
CA TRP A 19 30.01 5.59 6.30
C TRP A 19 28.55 5.90 5.93
N CYS A 20 28.29 7.03 5.28
CA CYS A 20 26.94 7.41 4.83
C CYS A 20 26.44 6.61 3.63
N CYS A 21 27.32 6.00 2.83
CA CYS A 21 26.93 5.21 1.65
C CYS A 21 26.61 3.74 1.97
N TYR A 22 26.77 3.29 3.22
CA TYR A 22 26.30 1.97 3.65
C TYR A 22 24.81 2.04 4.03
N CYS A 23 23.94 2.17 3.04
CA CYS A 23 22.50 2.09 3.23
C CYS A 23 21.99 0.75 2.67
N ASP A 24 21.71 -0.19 3.56
CA ASP A 24 21.02 -1.42 3.20
C ASP A 24 19.54 -1.10 2.95
N ALA A 25 19.19 -0.87 1.69
CA ALA A 25 17.83 -0.55 1.29
C ALA A 25 16.96 -1.82 1.38
N HIS A 26 16.36 -2.05 2.54
CA HIS A 26 15.47 -3.18 2.74
C HIS A 26 14.13 -2.92 2.04
N ILE A 27 13.79 -3.76 1.06
CA ILE A 27 12.48 -3.71 0.38
C ILE A 27 11.49 -4.50 1.24
N PHE A 28 10.62 -3.80 1.95
CA PHE A 28 9.49 -4.43 2.62
C PHE A 28 8.39 -4.73 1.61
N THR A 29 8.22 -6.01 1.27
CA THR A 29 7.07 -6.48 0.51
C THR A 29 6.02 -7.03 1.47
N PHE A 30 4.81 -6.48 1.43
CA PHE A 30 3.68 -6.98 2.21
C PHE A 30 2.63 -7.60 1.28
N THR A 31 2.15 -8.80 1.64
CA THR A 31 0.98 -9.39 1.00
C THR A 31 -0.27 -8.75 1.59
N MET A 32 -1.03 -8.03 0.76
CA MET A 32 -2.28 -7.43 1.20
C MET A 32 -3.40 -8.48 1.24
N HIS A 33 -4.09 -8.56 2.37
CA HIS A 33 -5.22 -9.46 2.60
C HIS A 33 -6.48 -8.65 2.91
N HIS A 34 -7.60 -8.92 2.23
CA HIS A 34 -8.88 -8.34 2.60
C HIS A 34 -9.42 -9.00 3.88
N ARG A 35 -10.36 -8.33 4.57
CA ARG A 35 -10.90 -8.75 5.89
C ARG A 35 -11.42 -10.20 5.89
N TYR A 36 -12.05 -10.63 4.80
CA TYR A 36 -12.66 -11.96 4.68
C TYR A 36 -11.74 -13.05 4.12
N SER A 37 -10.44 -12.76 3.99
CA SER A 37 -9.47 -13.75 3.51
C SER A 37 -9.20 -14.82 4.57
N GLU A 38 -8.85 -16.03 4.13
CA GLU A 38 -8.56 -17.16 5.03
C GLU A 38 -7.46 -16.86 6.07
N PRO A 39 -6.36 -16.16 5.75
CA PRO A 39 -5.37 -15.79 6.77
C PRO A 39 -5.94 -14.90 7.86
N VAL A 40 -6.81 -13.94 7.50
CA VAL A 40 -7.45 -13.03 8.46
C VAL A 40 -8.50 -13.76 9.29
N LYS A 41 -9.25 -14.70 8.71
CA LYS A 41 -10.14 -15.63 9.44
C LYS A 41 -9.38 -16.36 10.52
N LYS A 42 -8.32 -17.08 10.14
CA LYS A 42 -7.51 -17.89 11.07
C LYS A 42 -6.93 -17.03 12.19
N TRP A 43 -6.37 -15.87 11.86
CA TRP A 43 -5.87 -14.93 12.87
C TRP A 43 -6.97 -14.47 13.82
N SER A 44 -8.14 -14.08 13.30
CA SER A 44 -9.25 -13.60 14.12
C SER A 44 -9.75 -14.66 15.10
N HIS A 45 -9.84 -15.93 14.67
CA HIS A 45 -10.19 -17.05 15.54
C HIS A 45 -9.17 -17.30 16.65
N SER A 46 -7.87 -17.05 16.38
CA SER A 46 -6.80 -17.25 17.37
C SER A 46 -6.65 -16.10 18.36
N ALA A 47 -6.97 -14.87 17.96
CA ALA A 47 -6.72 -13.67 18.77
C ALA A 47 -7.83 -13.37 19.78
N SER A 48 -9.07 -13.74 19.46
CA SER A 48 -10.22 -13.63 20.37
C SER A 48 -11.34 -14.52 19.84
N PRO A 49 -12.15 -15.19 20.69
CA PRO A 49 -13.41 -15.77 20.25
C PRO A 49 -14.38 -14.62 19.94
N SER A 50 -14.13 -13.91 18.85
CA SER A 50 -15.08 -12.97 18.28
C SER A 50 -16.33 -13.75 17.94
N PRO A 51 -17.54 -13.21 18.20
CA PRO A 51 -18.75 -13.84 17.72
C PRO A 51 -18.59 -14.06 16.22
N SER A 52 -18.84 -15.30 15.82
CA SER A 52 -18.98 -15.74 14.44
C SER A 52 -20.18 -15.04 13.81
N ASN A 53 -20.12 -13.72 13.69
CA ASN A 53 -21.04 -13.00 12.82
C ASN A 53 -20.67 -13.41 11.40
N ARG A 54 -21.35 -14.49 10.98
CA ARG A 54 -21.58 -15.00 9.63
C ARG A 54 -20.73 -14.29 8.60
N TRP A 55 -19.53 -14.82 8.37
CA TRP A 55 -18.67 -14.34 7.30
C TRP A 55 -19.37 -14.71 5.99
N PRO A 56 -19.52 -13.78 5.04
CA PRO A 56 -20.17 -14.09 3.78
C PRO A 56 -19.37 -15.14 3.01
N GLU A 57 -20.08 -16.04 2.35
CA GLU A 57 -19.45 -17.11 1.57
C GLU A 57 -18.76 -16.52 0.34
N LYS A 58 -17.50 -16.92 0.12
CA LYS A 58 -16.70 -16.35 -0.96
C LYS A 58 -17.34 -16.67 -2.31
N GLY A 59 -17.58 -15.63 -3.11
CA GLY A 59 -18.16 -15.76 -4.45
C GLY A 59 -19.67 -15.51 -4.50
N THR A 60 -20.34 -15.30 -3.36
CA THR A 60 -21.74 -14.87 -3.36
C THR A 60 -21.86 -13.36 -3.59
N VAL A 61 -23.06 -12.89 -3.91
CA VAL A 61 -23.35 -11.47 -4.11
C VAL A 61 -23.12 -10.69 -2.82
N GLU A 62 -23.52 -11.26 -1.69
CA GLU A 62 -23.40 -10.67 -0.36
C GLU A 62 -21.93 -10.44 0.01
N TYR A 63 -21.06 -11.37 -0.37
CA TYR A 63 -19.62 -11.25 -0.15
C TYR A 63 -19.03 -10.02 -0.85
N TYR A 64 -19.39 -9.82 -2.12
CA TYR A 64 -18.91 -8.66 -2.86
C TYR A 64 -19.58 -7.36 -2.41
N ALA A 65 -20.86 -7.41 -2.04
CA ALA A 65 -21.57 -6.27 -1.50
C ALA A 65 -20.93 -5.75 -0.21
N GLU A 66 -20.63 -6.63 0.75
CA GLU A 66 -19.97 -6.22 2.00
C GLU A 66 -18.56 -5.66 1.77
N LEU A 67 -17.80 -6.25 0.84
CA LEU A 67 -16.49 -5.70 0.45
C LEU A 67 -16.63 -4.30 -0.15
N ALA A 68 -17.58 -4.11 -1.06
CA ALA A 68 -17.83 -2.83 -1.71
C ALA A 68 -18.33 -1.76 -0.74
N ASP A 69 -19.25 -2.11 0.17
CA ASP A 69 -19.79 -1.19 1.17
C ASP A 69 -18.73 -0.76 2.18
N ARG A 70 -17.86 -1.69 2.62
CA ARG A 70 -16.74 -1.34 3.48
C ARG A 70 -15.71 -0.47 2.75
N ASP A 71 -15.41 -0.79 1.48
CA ASP A 71 -14.51 0.02 0.67
C ASP A 71 -15.08 1.44 0.52
N ARG A 72 -16.38 1.59 0.23
CA ARG A 72 -17.08 2.88 0.20
C ARG A 72 -17.06 3.61 1.54
N PHE A 73 -17.28 2.90 2.66
CA PHE A 73 -17.27 3.48 4.00
C PHE A 73 -15.88 3.99 4.40
N LEU A 74 -14.85 3.16 4.21
CA LEU A 74 -13.46 3.52 4.53
C LEU A 74 -12.89 4.52 3.52
N ARG A 75 -13.33 4.47 2.26
CA ARG A 75 -13.03 5.43 1.21
C ARG A 75 -14.12 6.49 1.07
N GLY A 76 -14.72 6.92 2.17
CA GLY A 76 -15.60 8.11 2.21
C GLY A 76 -14.97 9.38 1.59
N ARG A 77 -13.68 9.33 1.23
CA ARG A 77 -13.08 10.09 0.13
C ARG A 77 -13.72 9.71 -1.21
N ARG A 78 -14.87 10.33 -1.50
CA ARG A 78 -15.27 10.57 -2.88
C ARG A 78 -14.06 11.19 -3.59
N LEU A 79 -13.73 10.71 -4.79
CA LEU A 79 -12.69 11.33 -5.64
C LEU A 79 -13.03 12.80 -6.01
N SER A 80 -14.26 13.22 -5.72
CA SER A 80 -14.81 14.56 -5.91
C SER A 80 -15.78 14.87 -4.75
N GLN A 81 -15.70 16.08 -4.17
CA GLN A 81 -16.70 16.54 -3.19
C GLN A 81 -18.08 16.83 -3.82
N PHE A 82 -18.15 16.92 -5.15
CA PHE A 82 -19.37 17.26 -5.91
C PHE A 82 -19.83 16.07 -6.78
N ASP A 83 -21.12 16.01 -7.11
CA ASP A 83 -21.69 15.08 -8.11
C ASP A 83 -21.31 15.49 -9.55
N ALA A 84 -20.06 15.88 -9.76
CA ALA A 84 -19.49 16.09 -11.07
C ALA A 84 -18.96 14.75 -11.62
N GLY A 85 -19.09 14.54 -12.92
CA GLY A 85 -18.53 13.37 -13.59
C GLY A 85 -17.02 13.28 -13.33
N LEU A 86 -16.58 12.14 -12.80
CA LEU A 86 -15.16 11.86 -12.57
C LEU A 86 -14.45 11.78 -13.92
N ALA A 87 -13.55 12.72 -14.19
CA ALA A 87 -12.68 12.72 -15.36
C ALA A 87 -11.21 12.72 -14.90
N PHE A 88 -10.40 11.84 -15.47
CA PHE A 88 -8.95 11.92 -15.31
C PHE A 88 -8.40 13.08 -16.15
N SER A 89 -7.20 13.59 -15.81
CA SER A 89 -6.53 14.64 -16.58
C SER A 89 -6.40 14.28 -18.06
N ASP A 90 -6.22 12.99 -18.33
CA ASP A 90 -6.02 12.42 -19.66
C ASP A 90 -7.35 11.97 -20.32
N GLY A 91 -8.49 12.32 -19.71
CA GLY A 91 -9.82 11.96 -20.17
C GLY A 91 -10.33 10.61 -19.64
N ASN A 92 -11.58 10.28 -19.97
CA ASN A 92 -12.22 9.02 -19.57
C ASN A 92 -12.31 8.01 -20.73
N SER A 93 -11.41 8.13 -21.72
CA SER A 93 -11.37 7.25 -22.87
C SER A 93 -10.98 5.84 -22.42
N THR A 94 -11.91 4.90 -22.57
CA THR A 94 -11.63 3.49 -22.31
C THR A 94 -11.01 2.87 -23.56
N PHE A 95 -9.79 2.35 -23.43
CA PHE A 95 -9.19 1.53 -24.48
C PHE A 95 -9.57 0.06 -24.26
N ARG A 96 -10.18 -0.57 -25.27
CA ARG A 96 -10.34 -2.03 -25.30
C ARG A 96 -9.02 -2.64 -25.75
N ILE A 97 -8.34 -3.31 -24.83
CA ILE A 97 -7.10 -4.04 -25.11
C ILE A 97 -7.44 -5.52 -25.27
N SER A 98 -7.65 -5.96 -26.51
CA SER A 98 -8.05 -7.34 -26.84
C SER A 98 -7.02 -8.41 -26.48
N SER A 99 -5.77 -8.03 -26.21
CA SER A 99 -4.71 -8.96 -25.81
C SER A 99 -4.79 -9.40 -24.35
N LEU A 100 -5.65 -8.77 -23.54
CA LEU A 100 -5.77 -9.07 -22.10
C LEU A 100 -6.89 -10.06 -21.76
N GLY A 101 -7.64 -10.56 -22.76
CA GLY A 101 -8.72 -11.54 -22.59
C GLY A 101 -10.09 -10.91 -22.36
#